data_AF-A0A2V8H7I2-F1
#
_entry.id   AF-A0A2V8H7I2-F1
#
_cell.length_a   1.000
_cell.length_b   1.000
_cell.length_c   1.000
_cell.angle_alpha   90.00
_cell.angle_beta   90.00
_cell.angle_gamma   90.00
#
_symmetry.space_group_name_H-M   'P 1'
#
loop_
_entity.id
_entity.type
_entity.pdbx_description
1 polymer ?
#
loop_
_entity_poly.entity_id
_entity_poly.type
_entity_poly.pdbx_seq_one_letter_code
_entity_poly.pdbx_strand_id
1 'polypeptide(L)'
;MRRAFSDPIVTHESTGVHGRGTEEVKTNDVTNRVGAGEAGYVVEFGRPGVGVRFRDIEKMTRALAQMGIEFELKNPVTHMMTDKKTGKIRDDILNEKILSAIVEFKTGIENVPAVLRRVDEVSKTLETVVAVGVATRCDQTGGSALDAILNEEGFSFVRGKTNLGLGHASL
;
A
#
# COMPACT_ATOMS: atom_id res chain seq x y z
N MET A 1 9.40 6.45 -17.04
CA MET A 1 8.16 6.31 -16.24
C MET A 1 7.40 5.02 -16.52
N ARG A 2 6.77 4.83 -17.70
CA ARG A 2 5.99 3.60 -17.99
C ARG A 2 6.79 2.32 -17.79
N ARG A 3 8.05 2.31 -18.24
CA ARG A 3 8.97 1.19 -18.02
C ARG A 3 9.14 0.87 -16.54
N ALA A 4 9.39 1.87 -15.69
CA ALA A 4 9.65 1.67 -14.26
C ALA A 4 8.43 1.12 -13.48
N PHE A 5 7.20 1.39 -13.94
CA PHE A 5 5.97 0.85 -13.33
C PHE A 5 5.41 -0.40 -14.05
N SER A 6 6.02 -0.82 -15.17
CA SER A 6 5.51 -1.95 -15.97
C SER A 6 6.51 -3.10 -16.09
N ASP A 7 7.80 -2.82 -15.94
CA ASP A 7 8.88 -3.79 -15.94
C ASP A 7 9.31 -4.11 -14.49
N PRO A 8 9.16 -5.38 -14.02
CA PRO A 8 9.50 -5.76 -12.65
C PRO A 8 11.02 -5.83 -12.39
N ILE A 9 11.86 -5.80 -13.42
CA ILE A 9 13.32 -5.96 -13.32
C ILE A 9 14.03 -4.60 -13.29
N VAL A 10 13.39 -3.56 -13.82
CA VAL A 10 14.00 -2.24 -13.96
C VAL A 10 13.99 -1.49 -12.62
N THR A 11 15.16 -1.05 -12.20
CA THR A 11 15.36 -0.15 -11.07
C THR A 11 14.60 1.15 -11.32
N HIS A 12 13.83 1.60 -10.33
CA HIS A 12 13.32 2.96 -10.39
C HIS A 12 14.52 3.91 -10.20
N GLU A 13 14.98 4.55 -11.28
CA GLU A 13 16.18 5.42 -11.29
C GLU A 13 16.14 6.52 -10.22
N SER A 14 14.95 6.86 -9.71
CA SER A 14 14.74 7.87 -8.67
C SER A 14 14.75 7.34 -7.22
N THR A 15 14.64 6.04 -6.97
CA THR A 15 14.48 5.49 -5.61
C THR A 15 15.51 4.42 -5.24
N GLY A 16 16.18 3.80 -6.23
CA GLY A 16 17.06 2.64 -6.00
C GLY A 16 16.31 1.38 -5.54
N VAL A 17 14.98 1.41 -5.46
CA VAL A 17 14.13 0.27 -5.11
C VAL A 17 13.80 -0.52 -6.38
N HIS A 18 14.00 -1.83 -6.33
CA HIS A 18 13.58 -2.76 -7.39
C HIS A 18 12.08 -3.04 -7.28
N GLY A 19 11.34 -2.91 -8.38
CA GLY A 19 9.94 -3.32 -8.47
C GLY A 19 8.90 -2.22 -8.28
N ARG A 20 7.65 -2.64 -8.05
CA ARG A 20 6.44 -1.80 -8.09
C ARG A 20 5.99 -1.26 -6.73
N GLY A 21 6.66 -1.70 -5.68
CA GLY A 21 6.46 -1.37 -4.26
C GLY A 21 7.78 -1.61 -3.53
N THR A 22 7.80 -1.45 -2.21
CA THR A 22 9.03 -1.63 -1.42
C THR A 22 9.14 -3.04 -0.83
N GLU A 23 10.29 -3.36 -0.22
CA GLU A 23 10.51 -4.63 0.51
C GLU A 23 9.83 -4.67 1.90
N GLU A 24 8.99 -3.68 2.19
CA GLU A 24 8.25 -3.35 3.43
C GLU A 24 7.89 -4.53 4.34
N VAL A 25 6.64 -5.01 4.27
CA VAL A 25 6.12 -6.13 5.07
C VAL A 25 6.95 -7.38 4.86
N LYS A 26 7.59 -7.51 3.70
CA LYS A 26 8.37 -8.71 3.35
C LYS A 26 9.57 -8.90 4.26
N THR A 27 10.10 -7.81 4.81
CA THR A 27 11.28 -7.78 5.68
C THR A 27 10.93 -7.28 7.09
N ASN A 28 9.65 -7.34 7.48
CA ASN A 28 9.21 -6.80 8.76
C ASN A 28 9.84 -7.51 9.98
N ASP A 29 10.29 -8.75 9.81
CA ASP A 29 11.06 -9.48 10.82
C ASP A 29 12.40 -8.80 11.15
N VAL A 30 13.03 -8.17 10.15
CA VAL A 30 14.29 -7.43 10.32
C VAL A 30 14.05 -5.93 10.55
N THR A 31 13.06 -5.33 9.88
CA THR A 31 12.85 -3.88 9.87
C THR A 31 11.92 -3.37 10.97
N ASN A 32 11.07 -4.24 11.53
CA ASN A 32 10.04 -3.92 12.53
C ASN A 32 9.23 -2.65 12.18
N ARG A 33 8.88 -2.53 10.90
CA ARG A 33 8.25 -1.35 10.35
C ARG A 33 6.77 -1.22 10.74
N VAL A 34 6.05 -2.34 10.73
CA VAL A 34 4.71 -2.47 11.30
C VAL A 34 4.86 -3.05 12.70
N GLY A 35 4.72 -2.19 13.70
CA GLY A 35 4.83 -2.52 15.11
C GLY A 35 3.58 -3.17 15.69
N ALA A 36 3.62 -3.46 17.00
CA ALA A 36 2.44 -3.90 17.73
C ALA A 36 1.40 -2.78 17.78
N GLY A 37 0.14 -3.10 17.50
CA GLY A 37 -0.95 -2.11 17.44
C GLY A 37 -1.01 -1.30 16.15
N GLU A 38 -0.11 -1.53 15.20
CA GLU A 38 -0.13 -0.89 13.88
C GLU A 38 -0.68 -1.84 12.81
N ALA A 39 -1.20 -1.24 11.73
CA ALA A 39 -1.59 -1.92 10.50
C ALA A 39 -0.88 -1.28 9.29
N GLY A 40 -0.13 -2.09 8.55
CA GLY A 40 0.47 -1.72 7.27
C GLY A 40 -0.46 -2.03 6.10
N TYR A 41 -0.41 -1.19 5.07
CA TYR A 41 -1.29 -1.26 3.90
C TYR A 41 -0.52 -1.30 2.59
N VAL A 42 -1.07 -2.09 1.67
CA VAL A 42 -0.68 -2.18 0.26
C VAL A 42 -1.96 -2.03 -0.54
N VAL A 43 -2.16 -0.88 -1.19
CA VAL A 43 -3.27 -0.65 -2.12
C VAL A 43 -2.72 -0.73 -3.53
N GLU A 44 -2.98 -1.84 -4.21
CA GLU A 44 -2.49 -2.13 -5.56
C GLU A 44 -3.55 -1.81 -6.61
N PHE A 45 -3.09 -1.26 -7.75
CA PHE A 45 -3.93 -0.87 -8.87
C PHE A 45 -3.49 -1.57 -10.16
N GLY A 46 -4.44 -1.80 -11.08
CA GLY A 46 -4.16 -2.16 -12.48
C GLY A 46 -3.96 -3.65 -12.79
N ARG A 47 -3.90 -4.53 -11.77
CA ARG A 47 -3.82 -5.98 -11.99
C ARG A 47 -5.14 -6.59 -12.49
N PRO A 48 -5.11 -7.79 -13.12
CA PRO A 48 -3.93 -8.54 -13.58
C PRO A 48 -3.35 -8.02 -14.93
N GLY A 49 -3.86 -6.91 -15.46
CA GLY A 49 -3.39 -6.31 -16.72
C GLY A 49 -4.26 -5.15 -17.23
N VAL A 50 -5.20 -4.66 -16.43
CA VAL A 50 -6.12 -3.56 -16.77
C VAL A 50 -5.35 -2.24 -16.94
N GLY A 51 -4.29 -2.07 -16.15
CA GLY A 51 -3.55 -0.83 -16.03
C GLY A 51 -4.31 0.23 -15.24
N VAL A 52 -3.65 1.34 -14.99
CA VAL A 52 -4.19 2.46 -14.22
C VAL A 52 -3.57 3.77 -14.69
N ARG A 53 -4.27 4.90 -14.51
CA ARG A 53 -3.72 6.23 -14.72
C ARG A 53 -3.41 6.92 -13.40
N PHE A 54 -2.40 7.79 -13.39
CA PHE A 54 -2.02 8.51 -12.17
C PHE A 54 -3.15 9.37 -11.60
N ARG A 55 -4.04 9.92 -12.43
CA ARG A 55 -5.24 10.63 -11.96
C ARG A 55 -6.15 9.77 -11.07
N ASP A 56 -6.23 8.46 -11.31
CA ASP A 56 -7.05 7.56 -10.50
C ASP A 56 -6.33 7.17 -9.20
N ILE A 57 -5.00 7.03 -9.26
CA ILE A 57 -4.15 6.88 -8.05
C ILE A 57 -4.23 8.15 -7.19
N GLU A 58 -4.25 9.34 -7.81
CA GLU A 58 -4.39 10.61 -7.09
C GLU A 58 -5.72 10.66 -6.32
N LYS A 59 -6.85 10.26 -6.93
CA LYS A 59 -8.15 10.21 -6.23
C LYS A 59 -8.05 9.39 -4.94
N MET A 60 -7.42 8.21 -5.00
CA MET A 60 -7.22 7.36 -3.81
C MET A 60 -6.29 8.02 -2.79
N THR A 61 -5.12 8.48 -3.22
CA THR A 61 -4.13 9.06 -2.30
C THR A 61 -4.64 10.35 -1.64
N ARG A 62 -5.38 11.21 -2.34
CA ARG A 62 -6.02 12.38 -1.72
C ARG A 62 -7.09 11.99 -0.71
N ALA A 63 -7.90 10.98 -1.01
CA ALA A 63 -8.92 10.49 -0.10
C ALA A 63 -8.34 9.88 1.18
N LEU A 64 -7.21 9.17 1.07
CA LEU A 64 -6.46 8.63 2.20
C LEU A 64 -5.77 9.75 3.01
N ALA A 65 -5.18 10.73 2.33
CA ALA A 65 -4.53 11.86 2.98
C ALA A 65 -5.50 12.71 3.83
N GLN A 66 -6.76 12.84 3.40
CA GLN A 66 -7.83 13.49 4.18
C GLN A 66 -8.13 12.79 5.52
N MET A 67 -7.76 11.51 5.65
CA MET A 67 -7.87 10.76 6.90
C MET A 67 -6.65 10.94 7.81
N GLY A 68 -5.66 11.75 7.41
CA GLY A 68 -4.41 11.94 8.15
C GLY A 68 -3.36 10.85 7.89
N ILE A 69 -3.49 10.08 6.81
CA ILE A 69 -2.54 9.01 6.47
C ILE A 69 -1.22 9.61 5.95
N GLU A 70 -0.11 9.07 6.45
CA GLU A 70 1.24 9.35 5.94
C GLU A 70 1.72 8.22 5.01
N PHE A 71 2.10 8.57 3.79
CA PHE A 71 2.56 7.61 2.78
C PHE A 71 4.00 7.18 2.98
N GLU A 72 4.30 5.96 2.55
CA GLU A 72 5.66 5.43 2.67
C GLU A 72 6.64 6.23 1.80
N LEU A 73 7.66 6.82 2.43
CA LEU A 73 8.61 7.70 1.77
C LEU A 73 9.42 7.00 0.69
N LYS A 74 9.76 5.72 0.87
CA LYS A 74 10.51 4.94 -0.13
C LYS A 74 9.64 4.40 -1.26
N ASN A 75 8.31 4.51 -1.17
CA ASN A 75 7.41 3.98 -2.19
C ASN A 75 7.48 4.80 -3.50
N PRO A 76 7.51 4.16 -4.68
CA PRO A 76 7.62 4.87 -5.96
C PRO A 76 6.49 5.88 -6.23
N VAL A 77 5.25 5.61 -5.81
CA VAL A 77 4.13 6.54 -5.99
C VAL A 77 4.32 7.78 -5.13
N THR A 78 4.78 7.62 -3.89
CA THR A 78 5.06 8.74 -2.97
C THR A 78 6.10 9.71 -3.53
N HIS A 79 7.08 9.21 -4.28
CA HIS A 79 8.08 10.07 -4.95
C HIS A 79 7.49 10.91 -6.09
N MET A 80 6.35 10.48 -6.65
CA MET A 80 5.65 11.23 -7.69
C MET A 80 4.71 12.31 -7.12
N MET A 81 4.57 12.38 -5.79
CA MET A 81 3.75 13.39 -5.12
C MET A 81 4.45 14.73 -5.03
N THR A 82 3.76 15.79 -5.45
CA THR A 82 4.19 17.18 -5.22
C THR A 82 3.90 17.62 -3.79
N ASP A 83 2.84 17.08 -3.20
CA ASP A 83 2.50 17.27 -1.79
C ASP A 83 2.01 15.96 -1.18
N LYS A 84 2.85 15.39 -0.30
CA LYS A 84 2.57 14.12 0.38
C LYS A 84 1.47 14.26 1.43
N LYS A 85 1.28 15.44 2.03
CA LYS A 85 0.25 15.67 3.06
C LYS A 85 -1.15 15.71 2.48
N THR A 86 -1.28 16.15 1.24
CA THR A 86 -2.57 16.17 0.53
C THR A 86 -2.75 14.99 -0.41
N GLY A 87 -1.71 14.17 -0.61
CA GLY A 87 -1.70 13.08 -1.60
C GLY A 87 -1.68 13.57 -3.04
N LYS A 88 -1.29 14.83 -3.30
CA LYS A 88 -1.30 15.40 -4.66
C LYS A 88 -0.14 14.84 -5.47
N ILE A 89 -0.46 14.24 -6.62
CA ILE A 89 0.50 13.74 -7.59
C ILE A 89 0.89 14.90 -8.54
N ARG A 90 2.11 14.86 -9.09
CA ARG A 90 2.56 15.87 -10.05
C ARG A 90 1.65 15.96 -11.28
N ASP A 91 1.29 17.18 -11.67
CA ASP A 91 0.25 17.42 -12.68
C ASP A 91 0.66 16.93 -14.09
N ASP A 92 1.98 16.90 -14.38
CA ASP A 92 2.56 16.51 -15.67
C ASP A 92 2.41 15.02 -16.00
N ILE A 93 2.08 14.17 -15.03
CA ILE A 93 1.96 12.71 -15.23
C ILE A 93 0.54 12.17 -15.08
N LEU A 94 -0.44 13.00 -14.69
CA LEU A 94 -1.78 12.51 -14.30
C LEU A 94 -2.46 11.69 -15.39
N ASN A 95 -2.17 11.99 -16.67
CA ASN A 95 -2.72 11.29 -17.81
C ASN A 95 -1.89 10.08 -18.27
N GLU A 96 -0.72 9.81 -17.68
CA GLU A 96 0.09 8.65 -18.03
C GLU A 96 -0.58 7.35 -17.57
N LYS A 97 -0.60 6.32 -18.46
CA LYS A 97 -1.06 4.97 -18.11
C LYS A 97 0.13 4.10 -17.76
N ILE A 98 0.01 3.34 -16.68
CA ILE A 98 0.97 2.33 -16.24
C ILE A 98 0.28 0.99 -16.04
N LEU A 99 1.04 -0.09 -16.03
CA LEU A 99 0.50 -1.45 -15.87
C LEU A 99 -0.01 -1.69 -14.45
N SER A 100 0.73 -1.24 -13.43
CA SER A 100 0.32 -1.35 -12.03
C SER A 100 1.13 -0.42 -11.16
N ALA A 101 0.57 -0.03 -10.03
CA ALA A 101 1.28 0.67 -8.97
C ALA A 101 0.73 0.21 -7.61
N ILE A 102 1.52 0.44 -6.57
CA ILE A 102 1.16 0.17 -5.20
C ILE A 102 1.33 1.46 -4.39
N VAL A 103 0.30 1.84 -3.66
CA VAL A 103 0.38 2.85 -2.60
C VAL A 103 0.56 2.14 -1.27
N GLU A 104 1.59 2.54 -0.52
CA GLU A 104 1.96 1.95 0.77
C GLU A 104 1.88 3.00 1.87
N PHE A 105 1.36 2.60 3.02
CA PHE A 105 1.27 3.42 4.22
C PHE A 105 1.04 2.52 5.44
N LYS A 106 1.06 3.12 6.64
CA LYS A 106 0.62 2.45 7.86
C LYS A 106 -0.21 3.39 8.73
N THR A 107 -0.99 2.82 9.63
CA THR A 107 -1.79 3.54 10.63
C THR A 107 -2.00 2.66 11.87
N GLY A 108 -2.65 3.19 12.90
CA GLY A 108 -3.10 2.40 14.04
C GLY A 108 -4.18 1.38 13.65
N ILE A 109 -4.17 0.23 14.31
CA ILE A 109 -5.08 -0.88 14.00
C ILE A 109 -6.55 -0.51 14.19
N GLU A 110 -6.84 0.43 15.07
CA GLU A 110 -8.17 0.98 15.31
C GLU A 110 -8.76 1.70 14.09
N ASN A 111 -7.90 2.17 13.17
CA ASN A 111 -8.34 2.87 11.96
C ASN A 111 -8.67 1.91 10.82
N VAL A 112 -8.42 0.62 10.97
CA VAL A 112 -8.57 -0.37 9.89
C VAL A 112 -9.96 -0.36 9.25
N PRO A 113 -11.06 -0.41 10.03
CA PRO A 113 -12.42 -0.29 9.49
C PRO A 113 -12.62 0.94 8.61
N ALA A 114 -12.22 2.11 9.10
CA ALA A 114 -12.42 3.38 8.40
C ALA A 114 -11.62 3.42 7.10
N VAL A 115 -10.38 2.92 7.11
CA VAL A 115 -9.52 2.89 5.92
C VAL A 115 -10.09 1.95 4.86
N LEU A 116 -10.52 0.74 5.24
CA LEU A 116 -11.06 -0.23 4.29
C LEU A 116 -12.35 0.29 3.63
N ARG A 117 -13.26 0.88 4.41
CA ARG A 117 -14.46 1.53 3.86
C ARG A 117 -14.11 2.67 2.91
N ARG A 118 -13.14 3.51 3.27
CA ARG A 118 -12.71 4.62 2.41
C ARG A 118 -12.12 4.12 1.10
N VAL A 119 -11.30 3.09 1.14
CA VAL A 119 -10.71 2.48 -0.06
C VAL A 119 -11.81 1.86 -0.94
N ASP A 120 -12.76 1.12 -0.36
CA ASP A 120 -13.89 0.55 -1.10
C ASP A 120 -14.75 1.63 -1.77
N GLU A 121 -15.12 2.69 -1.05
CA GLU A 121 -15.86 3.83 -1.60
C GLU A 121 -15.16 4.47 -2.81
N VAL A 122 -13.86 4.77 -2.67
CA VAL A 122 -13.11 5.43 -3.74
C VAL A 122 -12.89 4.49 -4.92
N SER A 123 -12.67 3.19 -4.67
CA SER A 123 -12.43 2.19 -5.72
C SER A 123 -13.56 2.14 -6.75
N LYS A 124 -14.81 2.38 -6.32
CA LYS A 124 -16.02 2.42 -7.18
C LYS A 124 -16.00 3.58 -8.19
N THR A 125 -15.10 4.56 -8.01
CA THR A 125 -14.96 5.74 -8.87
C THR A 125 -13.75 5.67 -9.82
N LEU A 126 -13.00 4.55 -9.77
CA LEU A 126 -11.77 4.38 -10.54
C LEU A 126 -11.98 3.46 -11.75
N GLU A 127 -11.34 3.80 -12.87
CA GLU A 127 -11.35 2.99 -14.09
C GLU A 127 -10.25 1.92 -14.05
N THR A 128 -10.16 1.17 -12.94
CA THR A 128 -9.14 0.14 -12.73
C THR A 128 -9.60 -0.88 -11.68
N VAL A 129 -8.87 -1.98 -11.56
CA VAL A 129 -9.03 -2.93 -10.45
C VAL A 129 -8.17 -2.45 -9.28
N VAL A 130 -8.76 -2.43 -8.10
CA VAL A 130 -8.08 -2.17 -6.82
C VAL A 130 -8.01 -3.47 -6.02
N ALA A 131 -6.83 -3.81 -5.53
CA ALA A 131 -6.62 -4.91 -4.59
C ALA A 131 -5.96 -4.36 -3.33
N VAL A 132 -6.38 -4.84 -2.16
CA VAL A 132 -5.90 -4.33 -0.87
C VAL A 132 -5.28 -5.48 -0.08
N GLY A 133 -4.07 -5.26 0.40
CA GLY A 133 -3.45 -6.04 1.46
C GLY A 133 -3.36 -5.21 2.73
N VAL A 134 -3.71 -5.81 3.86
CA VAL A 134 -3.52 -5.25 5.20
C VAL A 134 -2.72 -6.25 6.03
N ALA A 135 -1.74 -5.75 6.78
CA ALA A 135 -0.85 -6.57 7.59
C ALA A 135 -0.70 -5.99 8.99
N THR A 136 -0.59 -6.84 10.00
CA THR A 136 -0.27 -6.45 11.37
C THR A 136 0.76 -7.41 11.93
N ARG A 137 1.42 -7.01 13.01
CA ARG A 137 2.30 -7.92 13.75
C ARG A 137 1.45 -8.93 14.52
N CYS A 138 1.70 -10.22 14.28
CA CYS A 138 1.07 -11.28 15.05
C CYS A 138 1.54 -11.29 16.50
N ASP A 139 0.67 -11.76 17.39
CA ASP A 139 1.03 -12.03 18.78
C ASP A 139 1.95 -13.27 18.91
N GLN A 140 2.35 -13.59 20.14
CA GLN A 140 3.26 -14.71 20.44
C GLN A 140 2.69 -16.09 20.06
N THR A 141 1.38 -16.20 19.89
CA THR A 141 0.69 -17.44 19.47
C THR A 141 0.47 -17.50 17.95
N GLY A 142 0.86 -16.46 17.21
CA GLY A 142 0.59 -16.32 15.78
C GLY A 142 -0.81 -15.78 15.48
N GLY A 143 -1.52 -15.27 16.49
CA GLY A 143 -2.81 -14.60 16.36
C GLY A 143 -2.67 -13.24 15.67
N SER A 144 -3.65 -12.88 14.85
CA SER A 144 -3.69 -11.61 14.12
C SER A 144 -4.92 -10.82 14.58
N ALA A 145 -4.70 -9.62 15.08
CA ALA A 145 -5.78 -8.72 15.49
C ALA A 145 -6.64 -8.25 14.30
N LEU A 146 -6.16 -8.41 13.05
CA LEU A 146 -6.95 -8.12 11.85
C LEU A 146 -8.07 -9.14 11.61
N ASP A 147 -7.94 -10.37 12.10
CA ASP A 147 -8.88 -11.44 11.75
C ASP A 147 -10.30 -11.11 12.26
N ALA A 148 -10.42 -10.60 13.49
CA ALA A 148 -11.71 -10.16 14.03
C ALA A 148 -12.26 -8.96 13.27
N ILE A 149 -11.43 -7.94 13.03
CA ILE A 149 -11.82 -6.71 12.34
C ILE A 149 -12.32 -7.01 10.91
N LEU A 150 -11.61 -7.84 10.15
CA LEU A 150 -11.98 -8.16 8.78
C LEU A 150 -13.28 -8.98 8.70
N ASN A 151 -13.52 -9.87 9.66
CA ASN A 151 -14.79 -10.59 9.77
C ASN A 151 -15.96 -9.66 10.09
N GLU A 152 -15.77 -8.72 11.02
CA GLU A 152 -16.79 -7.73 11.39
C GLU A 152 -17.14 -6.78 10.24
N GLU A 153 -16.15 -6.38 9.45
CA GLU A 153 -16.35 -5.58 8.22
C GLU A 153 -16.90 -6.41 7.04
N GLY A 154 -17.06 -7.73 7.21
CA GLY A 154 -17.65 -8.62 6.20
C GLY A 154 -16.72 -8.95 5.02
N PHE A 155 -15.40 -8.78 5.19
CA PHE A 155 -14.43 -9.13 4.15
C PHE A 155 -14.09 -10.62 4.20
N SER A 156 -14.06 -11.25 3.02
CA SER A 156 -13.39 -12.54 2.86
C SER A 156 -11.89 -12.30 2.67
N PHE A 157 -11.05 -12.99 3.45
CA PHE A 157 -9.61 -12.80 3.42
C PHE A 157 -8.86 -14.12 3.58
N VAL A 158 -7.60 -14.10 3.15
CA VAL A 158 -6.64 -15.18 3.36
C VAL A 158 -5.35 -14.59 3.92
N ARG A 159 -4.66 -15.33 4.78
CA ARG A 159 -3.32 -14.95 5.22
C ARG A 159 -2.34 -15.25 4.09
N GLY A 160 -2.10 -14.26 3.21
CA GLY A 160 -1.27 -14.42 2.02
C GLY A 160 0.23 -14.53 2.31
N LYS A 161 0.71 -13.89 3.38
CA LYS A 161 2.12 -13.96 3.81
C LYS A 161 2.23 -13.81 5.32
N THR A 162 3.09 -14.63 5.92
CA THR A 162 3.45 -14.58 7.34
C THR A 162 4.96 -14.60 7.45
N ASN A 163 5.54 -13.57 8.10
CA ASN A 163 6.96 -13.58 8.45
C ASN A 163 7.15 -14.48 9.68
N LEU A 164 8.04 -15.46 9.59
CA LEU A 164 8.29 -16.44 10.66
C LEU A 164 9.18 -15.89 11.79
N GLY A 165 9.74 -14.68 11.64
CA GLY A 165 10.63 -14.07 12.63
C GLY A 165 12.06 -14.62 12.63
N LEU A 166 12.50 -15.24 11.51
CA LEU A 166 13.84 -15.82 11.39
C LEU A 166 14.92 -14.79 11.05
N GLY A 167 14.55 -13.70 10.36
CA GLY A 167 15.43 -12.56 10.17
C GLY A 167 15.44 -11.73 11.45
N HIS A 168 16.30 -12.04 12.41
CA HIS A 168 16.42 -11.25 13.62
C HIS A 168 16.80 -9.80 13.27
N ALA A 169 16.00 -8.81 13.70
CA ALA A 169 16.43 -7.41 13.70
C ALA A 169 17.74 -7.32 14.50
N SER A 170 18.82 -6.90 13.85
CA SER A 170 20.05 -6.58 14.58
C SER A 170 19.73 -5.40 15.49
N LEU A 171 19.82 -5.62 16.80
CA LEU A 171 19.67 -4.57 17.82
C LEU A 171 20.68 -3.43 17.61
#